data_AF-A0A835IGE7-F1
#
_entry.id   AF-A0A835IGE7-F1
#
_cell.length_a   1.000
_cell.length_b   1.000
_cell.length_c   1.000
_cell.angle_alpha   90.00
_cell.angle_beta   90.00
_cell.angle_gamma   90.00
#
_symmetry.space_group_name_H-M   'P 1'
#
loop_
_entity.id
_entity.type
_entity.pdbx_description
1 polymer ?
#
loop_
_entity_poly.entity_id
_entity_poly.type
_entity_poly.pdbx_seq_one_letter_code
_entity_poly.pdbx_strand_id
1 'polypeptide(L)'
;MHQVVFEKDEIAYQIGETTEILSRGHLCATPHCVRAPQGEKAFGVERSTFALFMQPDWDEDLRFPGEVHLHKEVIPPNGTMTFGEYSEKLLDKYYHLRSHPKKAGLALASWFQKPLSQEVHIIRP
;
A
#
# COMPACT_ATOMS: atom_id res chain seq x y z
N MET A 1 -17.38 -7.77 3.11
CA MET A 1 -16.17 -7.96 2.26
C MET A 1 -16.65 -8.34 0.88
N HIS A 2 -16.31 -7.53 -0.13
CA HIS A 2 -16.68 -7.81 -1.51
C HIS A 2 -15.53 -8.52 -2.21
N GLN A 3 -15.83 -9.59 -2.94
CA GLN A 3 -14.86 -10.26 -3.79
C GLN A 3 -14.76 -9.50 -5.10
N VAL A 4 -13.54 -9.26 -5.56
CA VAL A 4 -13.28 -8.66 -6.87
C VAL A 4 -12.84 -9.75 -7.82
N VAL A 5 -13.39 -9.72 -9.05
CA VAL A 5 -13.10 -10.65 -10.13
C VAL A 5 -12.75 -9.82 -11.35
N PHE A 6 -11.72 -10.22 -12.08
CA PHE A 6 -11.23 -9.58 -13.29
C PHE A 6 -10.99 -10.64 -14.35
N GLU A 7 -11.24 -10.28 -15.60
CA GLU A 7 -11.02 -11.15 -16.76
C GLU A 7 -9.56 -11.10 -17.24
N LYS A 8 -9.20 -12.02 -18.14
CA LYS A 8 -7.82 -12.20 -18.64
C LYS A 8 -7.17 -10.91 -19.18
N ASP A 9 -7.96 -10.06 -19.81
CA ASP A 9 -7.48 -8.85 -20.50
C ASP A 9 -7.84 -7.56 -19.73
N GLU A 10 -8.11 -7.68 -18.43
CA GLU A 10 -8.43 -6.56 -17.55
C GLU A 10 -7.28 -6.24 -16.59
N ILE A 11 -7.18 -4.96 -16.24
CA ILE A 11 -6.34 -4.48 -15.15
C ILE A 11 -7.19 -3.73 -14.14
N ALA A 12 -6.86 -3.91 -12.87
CA ALA A 12 -7.56 -3.30 -11.75
C ALA A 12 -6.86 -2.01 -11.33
N TYR A 13 -7.66 -0.99 -11.00
CA TYR A 13 -7.18 0.24 -10.40
C TYR A 13 -7.68 0.36 -8.97
N GLN A 14 -6.84 0.87 -8.09
CA GLN A 14 -7.17 1.16 -6.70
C GLN A 14 -6.69 2.57 -6.37
N ILE A 15 -7.49 3.29 -5.60
CA ILE A 15 -7.09 4.59 -5.07
C ILE A 15 -6.18 4.34 -3.87
N GLY A 16 -5.01 4.98 -3.87
CA GLY A 16 -4.07 4.96 -2.75
C GLY A 16 -4.29 6.11 -1.77
N GLU A 17 -3.72 5.98 -0.58
CA GLU A 17 -3.81 6.98 0.51
C GLU A 17 -3.26 8.34 0.11
N THR A 18 -2.17 8.40 -0.64
CA THR A 18 -1.61 9.66 -1.14
C THR A 18 -2.59 10.41 -2.05
N THR A 19 -3.35 9.68 -2.89
CA THR A 19 -4.39 10.27 -3.72
C THR A 19 -5.55 10.81 -2.88
N GLU A 20 -5.93 10.13 -1.80
CA GLU A 20 -6.93 10.63 -0.85
C GLU A 20 -6.47 11.93 -0.19
N ILE A 21 -5.20 12.01 0.25
CA ILE A 21 -4.61 13.21 0.84
C ILE A 21 -4.62 14.37 -0.18
N LEU A 22 -4.08 14.14 -1.38
CA LEU A 22 -3.98 15.18 -2.42
C LEU A 22 -5.36 15.65 -2.92
N SER A 23 -6.33 14.73 -2.99
CA SER A 23 -7.71 15.05 -3.36
C SER A 23 -8.53 15.64 -2.21
N ARG A 24 -7.96 15.81 -1.02
CA ARG A 24 -8.64 16.32 0.18
C ARG A 24 -9.92 15.54 0.51
N GLY A 25 -9.89 14.23 0.31
CA GLY A 25 -11.02 13.33 0.57
C GLY A 25 -12.09 13.28 -0.53
N HIS A 26 -11.89 13.90 -1.70
CA HIS A 26 -12.77 13.68 -2.85
C HIS A 26 -12.65 12.25 -3.40
N LEU A 27 -11.49 11.63 -3.23
CA LEU A 27 -11.24 10.22 -3.48
C LEU A 27 -10.85 9.56 -2.16
N CYS A 28 -11.27 8.32 -1.97
CA CYS A 28 -10.96 7.54 -0.77
C CYS A 28 -10.05 6.37 -1.12
N ALA A 29 -9.00 6.16 -0.32
CA ALA A 29 -8.13 5.01 -0.41
C ALA A 29 -8.98 3.74 -0.32
N THR A 30 -8.81 2.83 -1.26
CA THR A 30 -9.67 1.66 -1.38
C THR A 30 -9.19 0.56 -0.42
N PRO A 31 -9.92 0.24 0.67
CA PRO A 31 -9.50 -0.81 1.59
C PRO A 31 -9.57 -2.16 0.89
N HIS A 32 -8.48 -2.92 0.92
CA HIS A 32 -8.39 -4.21 0.24
C HIS A 32 -7.57 -5.22 1.05
N CYS A 33 -7.79 -6.50 0.78
CA CYS A 33 -7.02 -7.59 1.35
C CYS A 33 -6.97 -8.78 0.39
N VAL A 34 -5.91 -9.57 0.48
CA VAL A 34 -5.83 -10.87 -0.19
C VAL A 34 -6.13 -11.95 0.83
N ARG A 35 -7.04 -12.87 0.48
CA ARG A 35 -7.37 -14.03 1.31
C ARG A 35 -6.73 -15.27 0.71
N ALA A 36 -6.00 -16.04 1.53
CA ALA A 36 -5.47 -17.32 1.12
C ALA A 36 -6.61 -18.32 0.83
N PRO A 37 -6.46 -19.18 -0.20
CA PRO A 37 -7.43 -20.26 -0.46
C PRO A 37 -7.47 -21.25 0.72
N GLN A 38 -8.62 -21.87 0.95
CA GLN A 38 -8.85 -22.78 2.08
C GLN A 38 -9.45 -24.12 1.62
N GLY A 39 -9.18 -25.18 2.38
CA GLY A 39 -9.71 -26.54 2.14
C GLY A 39 -8.84 -27.40 1.23
N GLU A 40 -9.22 -28.67 1.04
CA GLU A 40 -8.44 -29.65 0.25
C GLU A 40 -8.22 -29.20 -1.21
N LYS A 41 -9.19 -28.47 -1.78
CA LYS A 41 -9.11 -27.91 -3.14
C LYS A 41 -8.05 -26.81 -3.30
N ALA A 42 -7.49 -26.28 -2.20
CA ALA A 42 -6.42 -25.30 -2.22
C ALA A 42 -5.02 -25.95 -2.33
N PHE A 43 -4.93 -27.29 -2.24
CA PHE A 43 -3.66 -27.99 -2.30
C PHE A 43 -3.00 -27.78 -3.67
N GLY A 44 -1.75 -27.30 -3.66
CA GLY A 44 -0.98 -27.01 -4.88
C GLY A 44 -1.45 -25.78 -5.65
N VAL A 45 -2.34 -24.95 -5.08
CA VAL A 45 -2.80 -23.70 -5.71
C VAL A 45 -2.01 -22.52 -5.15
N GLU A 46 -1.43 -21.72 -6.06
CA GLU A 46 -0.82 -20.44 -5.74
C GLU A 46 -1.43 -19.29 -6.55
N ARG A 47 -1.20 -18.06 -6.09
CA ARG A 47 -1.60 -16.84 -6.79
C ARG A 47 -0.39 -15.94 -6.98
N SER A 48 -0.04 -15.71 -8.24
CA SER A 48 0.92 -14.69 -8.64
C SER A 48 0.18 -13.40 -9.01
N THR A 49 0.68 -12.26 -8.53
CA THR A 49 0.07 -10.95 -8.79
C THR A 49 1.15 -9.89 -8.83
N PHE A 50 1.03 -9.00 -9.81
CA PHE A 50 1.87 -7.83 -9.93
C PHE A 50 1.06 -6.59 -9.53
N ALA A 51 1.57 -5.83 -8.57
CA ALA A 51 0.98 -4.55 -8.15
C ALA A 51 1.94 -3.43 -8.51
N LEU A 52 1.45 -2.45 -9.27
CA LEU A 52 2.19 -1.25 -9.65
C LEU A 52 1.67 -0.07 -8.86
N PHE A 53 2.57 0.68 -8.24
CA PHE A 53 2.26 1.90 -7.50
C PHE A 53 2.70 3.10 -8.30
N MET A 54 1.74 3.90 -8.76
CA MET A 54 2.01 5.23 -9.30
C MET A 54 2.09 6.19 -8.12
N GLN A 55 3.21 6.89 -7.99
CA GLN A 55 3.53 7.73 -6.85
C GLN A 55 3.87 9.15 -7.30
N PRO A 56 3.66 10.17 -6.45
CA PRO A 56 4.18 11.51 -6.70
C PRO A 56 5.71 11.53 -6.76
N ASP A 57 6.26 12.66 -7.22
CA ASP A 57 7.68 12.92 -7.10
C ASP A 57 8.09 12.96 -5.63
N TRP A 58 9.35 12.59 -5.35
CA TRP A 58 9.87 12.48 -3.98
C TRP A 58 9.75 13.80 -3.19
N ASP A 59 9.96 14.92 -3.88
CA ASP A 59 9.95 16.26 -3.31
C ASP A 59 8.56 16.93 -3.38
N GLU A 60 7.51 16.22 -3.81
CA GLU A 60 6.14 16.77 -3.86
C GLU A 60 5.63 17.08 -2.45
N ASP A 61 5.14 18.31 -2.25
CA ASP A 61 4.58 18.76 -0.97
C ASP A 61 3.21 18.14 -0.70
N LEU A 62 3.12 17.30 0.33
CA LEU A 62 1.83 16.83 0.86
C LEU A 62 1.31 17.80 1.92
N ARG A 63 0.22 18.51 1.59
CA ARG A 63 -0.47 19.39 2.53
C ARG A 63 -1.62 18.67 3.21
N PHE A 64 -1.48 18.42 4.50
CA PHE A 64 -2.47 17.66 5.25
C PHE A 64 -3.61 18.56 5.76
N PRO A 65 -4.87 18.13 5.64
CA PRO A 65 -5.97 18.83 6.30
C PRO A 65 -5.86 18.73 7.83
N GLY A 66 -6.62 19.56 8.54
CA GLY A 66 -6.59 19.59 10.01
C GLY A 66 -7.02 18.28 10.67
N GLU A 67 -7.85 17.49 9.98
CA GLU A 67 -8.19 16.13 10.39
C GLU A 67 -7.86 15.16 9.25
N VAL A 68 -6.90 14.27 9.51
CA VAL A 68 -6.60 13.11 8.65
C VAL A 68 -6.90 11.86 9.46
N HIS A 69 -7.67 10.93 8.90
CA HIS A 69 -7.99 9.67 9.58
C HIS A 69 -6.90 8.60 9.38
N LEU A 70 -6.05 8.77 8.36
CA LEU A 70 -4.89 7.94 8.06
C LEU A 70 -3.70 8.36 8.93
N HIS A 71 -2.94 7.37 9.43
CA HIS A 71 -1.62 7.54 10.04
C HIS A 71 -1.43 8.78 10.95
N LYS A 72 -2.37 9.03 11.86
CA LYS A 72 -2.36 10.19 12.78
C LYS A 72 -1.07 10.31 13.60
N GLU A 73 -0.40 9.19 13.83
CA GLU A 73 0.89 9.11 14.54
C GLU A 73 2.08 9.59 13.70
N VAL A 74 1.96 9.62 12.36
CA VAL A 74 2.99 10.07 11.43
C VAL A 74 2.69 11.46 10.88
N ILE A 75 1.41 11.77 10.66
CA ILE A 75 0.95 12.97 9.98
C ILE A 75 0.75 14.12 10.98
N PRO A 76 1.47 15.24 10.83
CA PRO A 76 1.24 16.44 11.63
C PRO A 76 -0.10 17.10 11.22
N PRO A 77 -0.96 17.48 12.19
CA PRO A 77 -2.22 18.16 11.88
C PRO A 77 -1.94 19.53 11.26
N ASN A 78 -2.63 19.86 10.15
CA ASN A 78 -2.40 21.08 9.36
C ASN A 78 -0.94 21.27 8.93
N GLY A 79 -0.13 20.21 8.89
CA GLY A 79 1.27 20.28 8.52
C GLY A 79 1.50 20.12 7.03
N THR A 80 2.76 20.23 6.64
CA THR A 80 3.25 19.89 5.30
C THR A 80 4.51 19.05 5.46
N MET A 81 4.68 18.06 4.59
CA MET A 81 5.92 17.29 4.45
C MET A 81 6.03 16.81 3.00
N THR A 82 7.23 16.48 2.54
CA THR A 82 7.36 15.92 1.19
C THR A 82 6.84 14.49 1.14
N PHE A 83 6.45 14.02 -0.05
CA PHE A 83 6.04 12.63 -0.25
C PHE A 83 7.14 11.64 0.17
N GLY A 84 8.41 12.00 -0.03
CA GLY A 84 9.57 11.24 0.44
C GLY A 84 9.60 11.09 1.95
N GLU A 85 9.52 12.19 2.70
CA GLU A 85 9.51 12.17 4.17
C GLU A 85 8.33 11.37 4.73
N TYR A 86 7.16 11.52 4.11
CA TYR A 86 5.97 10.74 4.45
C TYR A 86 6.18 9.25 4.26
N SER A 87 6.73 8.86 3.10
CA SER A 87 6.98 7.47 2.73
C SER A 87 7.99 6.82 3.65
N GLU A 88 9.07 7.52 4.02
CA GLU A 88 10.07 6.99 4.97
C GLU A 88 9.47 6.74 6.35
N LYS A 89 8.70 7.68 6.89
CA LYS A 89 8.05 7.50 8.19
C LYS A 89 7.08 6.32 8.21
N LEU A 90 6.34 6.09 7.11
CA LEU A 90 5.48 4.90 6.99
C LEU A 90 6.30 3.62 6.93
N LEU A 91 7.38 3.60 6.14
CA LEU A 91 8.28 2.44 6.07
C LEU A 91 8.86 2.09 7.44
N ASP A 92 9.29 3.09 8.20
CA ASP A 92 9.79 2.92 9.56
C ASP A 92 8.73 2.31 10.49
N LYS A 93 7.49 2.79 10.42
CA LYS A 93 6.37 2.22 11.16
C LYS A 93 6.12 0.75 10.82
N TYR A 94 6.12 0.38 9.54
CA TYR A 94 5.73 -0.97 9.13
C TYR A 94 6.85 -2.01 9.23
N TYR A 95 8.09 -1.63 8.94
CA TYR A 95 9.20 -2.57 8.79
C TYR A 95 10.25 -2.46 9.89
N HIS A 96 10.39 -1.31 10.54
CA HIS A 96 11.45 -1.08 11.53
C HIS A 96 10.99 -1.20 12.99
N LEU A 97 9.70 -1.39 13.26
CA LEU A 97 9.14 -1.64 14.61
C LEU A 97 9.12 -3.12 15.04
N ARG A 98 9.66 -4.08 14.29
CA ARG A 98 9.66 -5.51 14.67
C ARG A 98 11.06 -6.10 14.88
N SER A 99 11.58 -5.93 16.09
CA SER A 99 12.43 -6.95 16.73
C SER A 99 11.53 -7.97 17.45
N HIS A 100 10.88 -8.89 16.72
CA HIS A 100 10.41 -10.26 17.10
C HIS A 100 9.34 -10.78 16.11
N PRO A 101 9.41 -12.03 15.60
CA PRO A 101 8.49 -12.55 14.60
C PRO A 101 7.35 -13.33 15.27
N LYS A 102 6.10 -12.86 15.19
CA LYS A 102 4.93 -13.74 15.40
C LYS A 102 3.81 -13.43 14.40
N LYS A 103 3.32 -14.54 13.84
CA LYS A 103 2.23 -14.69 12.87
C LYS A 103 1.04 -13.80 13.21
N ALA A 104 0.68 -12.92 12.28
CA ALA A 104 -0.65 -12.32 12.19
C ALA A 104 -0.95 -12.18 10.69
N GLY A 105 -2.14 -12.60 10.29
CA GLY A 105 -2.56 -12.65 8.89
C GLY A 105 -2.27 -11.35 8.15
N LEU A 106 -1.74 -11.50 6.93
CA LEU A 106 -1.36 -10.41 6.04
C LEU A 106 -2.58 -9.54 5.69
N ALA A 107 -2.80 -8.51 6.50
CA ALA A 107 -3.46 -7.29 6.10
C ALA A 107 -2.53 -6.16 6.53
N LEU A 108 -2.19 -5.27 5.60
CA LEU A 108 -1.52 -3.97 5.81
C LEU A 108 0.02 -3.95 5.92
N ALA A 109 0.77 -4.78 5.20
CA ALA A 109 2.23 -4.58 5.08
C ALA A 109 2.77 -4.98 3.70
N SER A 110 2.42 -4.21 2.69
CA SER A 110 2.99 -4.27 1.34
C SER A 110 2.38 -3.07 0.59
N TRP A 111 3.07 -2.08 0.03
CA TRP A 111 4.32 -2.10 -0.71
C TRP A 111 4.79 -0.63 -0.81
N PHE A 112 5.84 -0.26 -0.10
CA PHE A 112 6.59 0.95 -0.42
C PHE A 112 8.03 0.48 -0.63
N GLN A 113 8.56 0.62 -1.84
CA GLN A 113 10.00 0.44 -2.07
C GLN A 113 10.64 1.83 -1.95
N LYS A 114 11.68 1.96 -1.12
CA LYS A 114 12.63 3.08 -1.23
C LYS A 114 13.14 3.15 -2.68
N PRO A 115 13.55 4.33 -3.19
CA PRO A 115 14.09 4.46 -4.54
C PRO A 115 15.48 3.79 -4.57
N LEU A 116 15.49 2.47 -4.71
CA LEU A 116 16.64 1.74 -5.21
C LEU A 116 16.26 1.34 -6.62
N SER A 117 17.10 1.80 -7.55
CA SER A 117 17.20 1.38 -8.96
C SER A 117 16.36 0.13 -9.28
N GLN A 118 15.43 0.30 -10.22
CA GLN A 118 14.60 -0.74 -10.81
C GLN A 118 15.36 -2.07 -10.96
N GLU A 119 15.20 -3.01 -10.02
CA GLU A 119 15.43 -4.42 -10.28
C GLU A 119 14.07 -5.13 -10.25
N VAL A 120 13.51 -5.23 -11.45
CA VAL A 120 12.35 -6.05 -11.76
C VAL A 120 12.80 -7.50 -11.69
N HIS A 121 12.59 -8.17 -10.56
CA HIS A 121 12.66 -9.62 -10.52
C HIS A 121 11.40 -10.19 -11.18
N ILE A 122 11.50 -10.44 -12.48
CA ILE A 122 10.55 -11.30 -13.18
C ILE A 122 10.77 -12.72 -12.66
N ILE A 123 9.99 -13.14 -11.68
CA ILE A 123 9.83 -14.58 -11.40
C ILE A 123 8.87 -15.10 -12.49
N ARG A 124 9.46 -15.62 -13.57
CA ARG A 124 8.74 -16.49 -14.50
C ARG A 124 8.58 -17.86 -13.85
N PRO A 125 7.46 -18.57 -14.10
CA PRO A 125 7.17 -19.89 -13.55
C PRO A 125 8.26 -20.92 -13.87
#